data_AF-A0A961XSU0-F1
#
_entry.id   AF-A0A961XSU0-F1
#
_cell.length_a   1.000
_cell.length_b   1.000
_cell.length_c   1.000
_cell.angle_alpha   90.00
_cell.angle_beta   90.00
_cell.angle_gamma   90.00
#
_symmetry.space_group_name_H-M   'P 1'
#
loop_
_entity.id
_entity.type
_entity.pdbx_description
1 polymer ?
#
loop_
_entity_poly.entity_id
_entity_poly.type
_entity_poly.pdbx_seq_one_letter_code
_entity_poly.pdbx_strand_id
1 'polypeptide(L)'
;MRTGHVSSFVQTASGRLLSAAFPGVMLIVALLLAVLVGTVSGAQAATYSGIVVDAKTGKTLYGYREDAKAYPASLTKMMTLYMAFSAIERGQVRLDSKFLVSSNAAGQPPSRLGLKPGQRIELRYLIRAAAVKSANDAATAIGEGIAGSEAKFAAQMTQMARALGMRNTQFRNANGLTATGHYSTARDMSTLGRRLFYDFPQYYSIFSRR
;
A
#
# COMPACT_ATOMS: atom_id res chain seq x y z
N MET A 1 24.77 70.16 -30.85
CA MET A 1 24.02 70.66 -32.03
C MET A 1 22.99 69.60 -32.39
N ARG A 2 21.69 69.79 -32.08
CA ARG A 2 20.64 70.30 -33.01
C ARG A 2 20.67 69.51 -34.33
N THR A 3 19.68 68.75 -34.76
CA THR A 3 18.21 68.95 -34.89
C THR A 3 17.58 67.57 -35.14
N GLY A 4 16.29 67.24 -34.93
CA GLY A 4 15.04 67.97 -35.09
C GLY A 4 14.13 67.17 -36.04
N HIS A 5 12.99 66.71 -35.54
CA HIS A 5 11.87 66.06 -36.24
C HIS A 5 11.33 66.86 -37.44
N VAL A 6 10.72 66.17 -38.42
CA VAL A 6 9.35 66.40 -38.99
C VAL A 6 8.93 65.08 -39.70
N SER A 7 7.83 64.37 -39.36
CA SER A 7 6.43 64.48 -39.88
C SER A 7 6.36 64.74 -41.40
N SER A 8 5.51 64.13 -42.24
CA SER A 8 4.16 63.58 -42.08
C SER A 8 3.62 63.03 -43.43
N PHE A 9 2.71 62.06 -43.33
CA PHE A 9 1.47 61.89 -44.12
C PHE A 9 1.41 61.38 -45.57
N VAL A 10 0.25 60.73 -45.81
CA VAL A 10 -0.49 60.38 -47.05
C VAL A 10 -0.37 58.90 -47.49
N GLN A 11 -1.33 58.02 -47.14
CA GLN A 11 -2.57 57.63 -47.91
C GLN A 11 -2.19 56.80 -49.17
N THR A 12 -2.71 55.62 -49.53
CA THR A 12 -4.00 54.94 -49.38
C THR A 12 -3.86 53.52 -49.98
N ALA A 13 -4.76 52.59 -49.61
CA ALA A 13 -5.36 51.53 -50.45
C ALA A 13 -5.42 50.15 -49.78
N SER A 14 -6.55 49.92 -49.10
CA SER A 14 -7.40 48.74 -49.28
C SER A 14 -6.74 47.41 -49.67
N GLY A 15 -6.54 46.56 -48.67
CA GLY A 15 -6.25 45.13 -48.83
C GLY A 15 -6.95 44.33 -47.74
N ARG A 16 -8.27 44.17 -47.87
CA ARG A 16 -9.05 43.24 -47.04
C ARG A 16 -8.49 41.84 -47.21
N LEU A 17 -7.79 41.33 -46.21
CA LEU A 17 -7.78 39.91 -45.86
C LEU A 17 -7.75 39.80 -44.34
N LEU A 18 -8.87 40.15 -43.71
CA LEU A 18 -9.27 39.48 -42.48
C LEU A 18 -9.47 38.01 -42.88
N SER A 19 -8.40 37.22 -42.86
CA SER A 19 -8.52 35.76 -42.91
C SER A 19 -9.30 35.39 -41.65
N ALA A 20 -10.56 35.03 -41.85
CA ALA A 20 -11.47 34.60 -40.79
C ALA A 20 -10.76 33.54 -39.94
N ALA A 21 -10.23 33.95 -38.79
CA ALA A 21 -9.88 33.02 -37.74
C ALA A 21 -11.22 32.41 -37.32
N PHE A 22 -11.53 31.22 -37.83
CA PHE A 22 -12.77 30.51 -37.54
C PHE A 22 -12.89 30.41 -36.01
N PRO A 23 -13.81 31.14 -35.36
CA PRO A 23 -13.91 31.14 -33.91
C PRO A 23 -14.16 29.73 -33.37
N GLY A 24 -14.78 28.87 -34.18
CA GLY A 24 -14.94 27.44 -33.89
C GLY A 24 -13.63 26.65 -33.81
N VAL A 25 -12.62 26.94 -34.64
CA VAL A 25 -11.33 26.21 -34.61
C VAL A 25 -10.50 26.62 -33.39
N MET A 26 -10.49 27.91 -33.05
CA MET A 26 -9.88 28.41 -31.81
C MET A 26 -10.57 27.86 -30.56
N LEU A 27 -11.91 27.73 -30.59
CA LEU A 27 -12.68 27.12 -29.50
C LEU A 27 -12.38 25.62 -29.37
N ILE A 28 -12.27 24.89 -30.48
CA ILE A 28 -11.94 23.45 -30.49
C ILE A 28 -10.51 23.21 -29.98
N VAL A 29 -9.54 24.04 -30.36
CA VAL A 29 -8.15 23.94 -29.86
C VAL A 29 -8.10 24.28 -28.37
N ALA A 30 -8.83 25.29 -27.90
CA ALA A 30 -8.93 25.63 -26.49
C ALA A 30 -9.61 24.52 -25.66
N LEU A 31 -10.66 23.89 -26.19
CA LEU A 31 -11.32 22.72 -25.58
C LEU A 31 -10.39 21.51 -25.53
N LEU A 32 -9.64 21.23 -26.60
CA LEU A 32 -8.67 20.13 -26.64
C LEU A 32 -7.51 20.35 -25.65
N LEU A 33 -7.02 21.58 -25.49
CA LEU A 33 -6.02 21.94 -24.48
C LEU A 33 -6.57 21.85 -23.06
N ALA A 34 -7.80 22.27 -22.82
CA ALA A 34 -8.46 22.16 -21.51
C ALA A 34 -8.69 20.68 -21.11
N VAL A 35 -9.02 19.82 -22.07
CA VAL A 35 -9.13 18.36 -21.86
C VAL A 35 -7.76 17.72 -21.58
N LEU A 36 -6.69 18.20 -22.24
CA LEU A 36 -5.33 17.72 -21.97
C LEU A 36 -4.83 18.12 -20.57
N VAL A 37 -5.14 19.34 -20.11
CA VAL A 37 -4.75 19.83 -18.77
C VAL A 37 -5.62 19.20 -17.67
N GLY A 38 -6.88 18.85 -17.97
CA GLY A 38 -7.80 18.22 -17.01
C GLY A 38 -7.50 16.76 -16.65
N THR A 39 -6.51 16.11 -17.28
CA THR A 39 -6.21 14.68 -17.07
C THR A 39 -4.92 14.40 -16.29
N VAL A 40 -4.19 15.43 -15.86
CA VAL A 40 -3.19 15.26 -14.79
C VAL A 40 -3.90 15.13 -13.45
N SER A 41 -4.54 13.97 -13.25
CA SER A 41 -4.70 13.41 -11.91
C SER A 41 -3.29 13.16 -11.41
N GLY A 42 -2.72 14.16 -10.73
CA GLY A 42 -1.47 13.98 -10.00
C GLY A 42 -1.67 12.79 -9.08
N ALA A 43 -1.01 11.67 -9.37
CA ALA A 43 -0.88 10.60 -8.42
C ALA A 43 -0.24 11.22 -7.18
N GLN A 44 -1.05 11.52 -6.17
CA GLN A 44 -0.54 12.01 -4.89
C GLN A 44 0.29 10.86 -4.33
N ALA A 45 1.61 10.95 -4.51
CA ALA A 45 2.54 10.02 -3.91
C ALA A 45 2.20 9.94 -2.41
N ALA A 46 2.06 8.72 -1.89
CA ALA A 46 1.83 8.51 -0.46
C ALA A 46 2.87 9.33 0.29
N THR A 47 2.42 10.23 1.17
CA THR A 47 3.35 11.16 1.77
C THR A 47 4.37 10.39 2.59
N TYR A 48 5.64 10.62 2.30
CA TYR A 48 6.74 9.92 2.95
C TYR A 48 6.60 9.99 4.48
N SER A 49 6.76 8.84 5.12
CA SER A 49 6.88 8.69 6.58
C SER A 49 8.00 7.69 6.87
N GLY A 50 8.69 7.89 7.99
CA GLY A 50 9.83 7.05 8.35
C GLY A 50 10.11 7.11 9.84
N ILE A 51 10.62 6.00 10.37
CA ILE A 51 11.08 5.91 11.75
C ILE A 51 12.28 4.98 11.81
N VAL A 52 13.27 5.32 12.64
CA VAL A 52 14.38 4.43 13.02
C VAL A 52 14.35 4.32 14.53
N VAL A 53 14.40 3.10 15.03
CA VAL A 53 14.27 2.79 16.45
C VAL A 53 15.41 1.87 16.85
N ASP A 54 16.03 2.16 17.99
CA ASP A 54 16.95 1.21 18.63
C ASP A 54 16.19 -0.06 19.02
N ALA A 55 16.57 -1.20 18.46
CA ALA A 55 15.80 -2.44 18.58
C ALA A 55 15.62 -2.87 20.05
N LYS A 56 16.70 -2.80 20.85
CA LYS A 56 16.74 -3.29 22.24
C LYS A 56 15.92 -2.40 23.16
N THR A 57 16.17 -1.09 23.14
CA THR A 57 15.59 -0.12 24.08
C THR A 57 14.24 0.40 23.61
N GLY A 58 13.98 0.40 22.31
CA GLY A 58 12.80 1.03 21.72
C GLY A 58 12.91 2.56 21.58
N LYS A 59 14.08 3.13 21.83
CA LYS A 59 14.31 4.57 21.67
C LYS A 59 14.23 4.96 20.20
N THR A 60 13.39 5.95 19.87
CA THR A 60 13.38 6.55 18.54
C THR A 60 14.70 7.29 18.30
N LEU A 61 15.41 6.91 17.24
CA LEU A 61 16.66 7.53 16.78
C LEU A 61 16.39 8.54 15.66
N TYR A 62 15.34 8.31 14.86
CA TYR A 62 14.86 9.20 13.82
C TYR A 62 13.35 9.04 13.66
N GLY A 63 12.64 10.13 13.38
CA GLY A 63 11.21 10.15 13.09
C GLY A 63 10.88 11.25 12.08
N TYR A 64 10.09 10.90 11.07
CA TYR A 64 9.48 11.85 10.16
C TYR A 64 8.05 11.39 9.85
N ARG A 65 7.07 12.19 10.29
CA ARG A 65 5.64 11.87 10.14
C ARG A 65 5.32 10.44 10.59
N GLU A 66 5.99 9.95 11.62
CA GLU A 66 5.98 8.54 11.99
C GLU A 66 4.63 8.06 12.55
N ASP A 67 3.78 9.00 12.95
CA ASP A 67 2.39 8.78 13.40
C ASP A 67 1.35 9.10 12.31
N ALA A 68 1.78 9.51 11.10
CA ALA A 68 0.88 9.72 9.98
C ALA A 68 0.29 8.39 9.50
N LYS A 69 -1.03 8.35 9.32
CA LYS A 69 -1.74 7.17 8.82
C LYS A 69 -1.48 7.00 7.33
N ALA A 70 -1.13 5.78 6.94
CA ALA A 70 -0.95 5.37 5.55
C ALA A 70 -1.48 3.95 5.33
N TYR A 71 -1.73 3.59 4.07
CA TYR A 71 -1.99 2.20 3.70
C TYR A 71 -0.71 1.38 3.94
N PRO A 72 -0.71 0.35 4.82
CA PRO A 72 0.48 -0.45 5.12
C PRO A 72 0.92 -1.34 3.95
N ALA A 73 0.06 -1.52 2.94
CA ALA A 73 0.29 -2.48 1.85
C ALA A 73 0.73 -3.85 2.41
N SER A 74 1.66 -4.52 1.73
CA SER A 74 2.16 -5.84 2.13
C SER A 74 2.81 -5.92 3.51
N LEU A 75 3.16 -4.80 4.17
CA LEU A 75 3.62 -4.83 5.57
C LEU A 75 2.54 -5.41 6.50
N THR A 76 1.27 -5.39 6.10
CA THR A 76 0.15 -6.09 6.75
C THR A 76 0.47 -7.55 7.05
N LYS A 77 1.21 -8.24 6.16
CA LYS A 77 1.54 -9.66 6.32
C LYS A 77 2.43 -9.92 7.54
N MET A 78 3.12 -8.91 8.08
CA MET A 78 3.80 -9.04 9.37
C MET A 78 2.83 -9.40 10.48
N MET A 79 1.64 -8.78 10.52
CA MET A 79 0.63 -9.12 11.53
C MET A 79 0.04 -10.50 11.26
N THR A 80 -0.16 -10.87 10.00
CA THR A 80 -0.61 -12.22 9.63
C THR A 80 0.37 -13.30 10.10
N LEU A 81 1.67 -13.08 9.91
CA LEU A 81 2.72 -13.97 10.39
C LEU A 81 2.81 -13.98 11.92
N TYR A 82 2.71 -12.82 12.57
CA TYR A 82 2.66 -12.71 14.03
C TYR A 82 1.51 -13.56 14.61
N MET A 83 0.31 -13.46 14.03
CA MET A 83 -0.86 -14.24 14.43
C MET A 83 -0.66 -15.75 14.20
N ALA A 84 -0.05 -16.13 13.07
CA ALA A 84 0.25 -17.53 12.78
C ALA A 84 1.26 -18.13 13.77
N PHE A 85 2.36 -17.42 14.05
CA PHE A 85 3.35 -17.86 15.03
C PHE A 85 2.75 -17.93 16.44
N SER A 86 1.94 -16.94 16.82
CA SER A 86 1.24 -16.94 18.09
C SER A 86 0.26 -18.12 18.22
N ALA A 87 -0.41 -18.52 17.15
CA ALA A 87 -1.28 -19.70 17.13
C ALA A 87 -0.49 -21.01 17.24
N ILE A 88 0.72 -21.07 16.66
CA ILE A 88 1.63 -22.22 16.79
C ILE A 88 2.13 -22.35 18.23
N GLU A 89 2.62 -21.27 18.84
CA GLU A 89 3.12 -21.28 20.23
C GLU A 89 2.02 -21.65 21.23
N ARG A 90 0.76 -21.27 20.98
CA ARG A 90 -0.39 -21.69 21.80
C ARG A 90 -0.87 -23.12 21.52
N GLY A 91 -0.23 -23.86 20.62
CA GLY A 91 -0.63 -25.22 20.25
C GLY A 91 -1.97 -25.32 19.49
N GLN A 92 -2.50 -24.20 18.99
CA GLN A 92 -3.78 -24.19 18.24
C GLN A 92 -3.63 -24.79 16.85
N VAL A 93 -2.45 -24.63 16.25
CA VAL A 93 -2.06 -25.19 14.95
C VAL A 93 -0.59 -25.61 14.99
N ARG A 94 -0.16 -26.41 14.03
CA ARG A 94 1.22 -26.85 13.86
C ARG A 94 1.72 -26.47 12.47
N LEU A 95 3.05 -26.48 12.28
CA LEU A 95 3.67 -26.16 10.98
C LEU A 95 3.21 -27.07 9.83
N ASP A 96 2.83 -28.31 10.11
CA ASP A 96 2.27 -29.27 9.16
C ASP A 96 0.72 -29.29 9.13
N SER A 97 0.04 -28.44 9.91
CA SER A 97 -1.41 -28.28 9.81
C SER A 97 -1.80 -27.89 8.38
N LYS A 98 -2.78 -28.61 7.83
CA LYS A 98 -3.22 -28.47 6.43
C LYS A 98 -4.38 -27.48 6.34
N PHE A 99 -4.12 -26.32 5.76
CA PHE A 99 -5.08 -25.25 5.57
C PHE A 99 -5.74 -25.35 4.21
N LEU A 100 -7.06 -25.23 4.17
CA LEU A 100 -7.83 -25.22 2.92
C LEU A 100 -7.65 -23.89 2.21
N VAL A 101 -7.29 -23.92 0.93
CA VAL A 101 -7.29 -22.76 0.06
C VAL A 101 -8.73 -22.53 -0.42
N SER A 102 -9.36 -21.45 0.04
CA SER A 102 -10.69 -21.05 -0.42
C SER A 102 -10.65 -20.42 -1.82
N SER A 103 -11.82 -20.28 -2.43
CA SER A 103 -11.96 -19.48 -3.66
C SER A 103 -11.57 -18.01 -3.45
N ASN A 104 -11.81 -17.46 -2.26
CA ASN A 104 -11.39 -16.11 -1.90
C ASN A 104 -9.86 -15.98 -1.87
N ALA A 105 -9.17 -16.91 -1.20
CA ALA A 105 -7.72 -16.95 -1.14
C ALA A 105 -7.09 -17.10 -2.54
N ALA A 106 -7.55 -18.07 -3.32
CA ALA A 106 -7.08 -18.27 -4.69
C ALA A 106 -7.36 -17.07 -5.62
N GLY A 107 -8.46 -16.35 -5.37
CA GLY A 107 -8.90 -15.20 -6.15
C GLY A 107 -8.11 -13.91 -5.90
N GLN A 108 -7.26 -13.85 -4.85
CA GLN A 108 -6.55 -12.63 -4.51
C GLN A 108 -5.67 -12.14 -5.67
N PRO A 109 -5.67 -10.83 -6.00
CA PRO A 109 -4.84 -10.27 -7.06
C PRO A 109 -3.33 -10.34 -6.73
N PRO A 110 -2.42 -10.16 -7.72
CA PRO A 110 -0.97 -10.27 -7.54
C PRO A 110 -0.44 -9.36 -6.41
N SER A 111 0.62 -9.68 -5.65
CA SER A 111 1.58 -10.80 -5.64
C SER A 111 1.00 -12.10 -5.05
N ARG A 112 1.08 -13.25 -5.74
CA ARG A 112 0.47 -14.52 -5.31
C ARG A 112 1.21 -15.74 -5.87
N LEU A 113 1.02 -16.93 -5.31
CA LEU A 113 1.59 -18.19 -5.83
C LEU A 113 0.72 -18.88 -6.90
N GLY A 114 -0.55 -18.47 -7.04
CA GLY A 114 -1.49 -19.12 -7.94
C GLY A 114 -2.05 -20.41 -7.33
N LEU A 115 -2.29 -20.39 -6.02
CA LEU A 115 -2.93 -21.50 -5.31
C LEU A 115 -4.32 -21.76 -5.90
N LYS A 116 -4.72 -23.03 -5.97
CA LYS A 116 -6.00 -23.46 -6.52
C LYS A 116 -7.02 -23.68 -5.40
N PRO A 117 -8.30 -23.30 -5.59
CA PRO A 117 -9.36 -23.60 -4.64
C PRO A 117 -9.41 -25.11 -4.34
N GLY A 118 -9.66 -25.46 -3.08
CA GLY A 118 -9.75 -26.86 -2.63
C GLY A 118 -8.41 -27.49 -2.25
N GLN A 119 -7.27 -26.87 -2.59
CA GLN A 119 -5.96 -27.37 -2.15
C GLN A 119 -5.84 -27.34 -0.62
N ARG A 120 -5.15 -28.32 -0.06
CA ARG A 120 -4.76 -28.34 1.36
C ARG A 120 -3.25 -28.21 1.49
N ILE A 121 -2.80 -27.07 1.98
CA ILE A 121 -1.38 -26.72 2.03
C ILE A 121 -0.93 -26.64 3.48
N GLU A 122 0.27 -27.16 3.78
CA GLU A 122 0.82 -27.02 5.13
C GLU A 122 1.11 -25.57 5.46
N LEU A 123 0.82 -25.20 6.70
CA LEU A 123 1.07 -23.87 7.23
C LEU A 123 2.51 -23.40 7.00
N ARG A 124 3.51 -24.29 7.11
CA ARG A 124 4.93 -23.96 6.83
C ARG A 124 5.17 -23.39 5.42
N TYR A 125 4.43 -23.88 4.42
CA TYR A 125 4.58 -23.42 3.04
C TYR A 125 3.84 -22.10 2.82
N LEU A 126 2.66 -21.95 3.43
CA LEU A 126 1.92 -20.69 3.39
C LEU A 126 2.71 -19.57 4.08
N ILE A 127 3.31 -19.85 5.24
CA ILE A 127 4.19 -18.90 5.96
C ILE A 127 5.34 -18.46 5.07
N ARG A 128 6.05 -19.42 4.44
CA ARG A 128 7.17 -19.09 3.53
C ARG A 128 6.70 -18.28 2.32
N ALA A 129 5.57 -18.63 1.74
CA ALA A 129 5.00 -17.91 0.60
C ALA A 129 4.66 -16.45 0.96
N ALA A 130 4.01 -16.24 2.11
CA ALA A 130 3.66 -14.93 2.62
C ALA A 130 4.90 -14.11 3.02
N ALA A 131 5.92 -14.74 3.61
CA ALA A 131 7.12 -14.04 4.08
C ALA A 131 8.11 -13.70 2.94
N VAL A 132 8.34 -14.63 2.01
CA VAL A 132 9.41 -14.52 0.99
C VAL A 132 8.88 -13.93 -0.32
N LYS A 133 7.70 -14.36 -0.76
CA LYS A 133 7.09 -13.89 -2.01
C LYS A 133 5.99 -12.85 -1.79
N SER A 134 5.73 -12.47 -0.54
CA SER A 134 4.61 -11.60 -0.17
C SER A 134 3.28 -12.07 -0.77
N ALA A 135 3.08 -13.39 -0.85
CA ALA A 135 1.95 -13.97 -1.56
C ALA A 135 0.61 -13.69 -0.83
N ASN A 136 -0.33 -13.04 -1.53
CA ASN A 136 -1.63 -12.62 -1.03
C ASN A 136 -2.55 -13.81 -0.76
N ASP A 137 -2.57 -14.77 -1.70
CA ASP A 137 -3.32 -16.02 -1.58
C ASP A 137 -2.91 -16.81 -0.33
N ALA A 138 -1.61 -16.91 -0.07
CA ALA A 138 -1.10 -17.56 1.13
C ALA A 138 -1.50 -16.82 2.42
N ALA A 139 -1.40 -15.48 2.45
CA ALA A 139 -1.77 -14.69 3.62
C ALA A 139 -3.28 -14.80 3.93
N THR A 140 -4.13 -14.73 2.91
CA THR A 140 -5.58 -14.92 3.06
C THR A 140 -5.92 -16.34 3.52
N ALA A 141 -5.28 -17.37 2.94
CA ALA A 141 -5.46 -18.76 3.38
C ALA A 141 -5.05 -18.97 4.86
N ILE A 142 -3.96 -18.35 5.31
CA ILE A 142 -3.55 -18.36 6.73
C ILE A 142 -4.65 -17.73 7.60
N GLY A 143 -5.12 -16.55 7.22
CA GLY A 143 -6.13 -15.84 8.00
C GLY A 143 -7.44 -16.62 8.13
N GLU A 144 -7.93 -17.16 7.02
CA GLU A 144 -9.13 -18.00 6.99
C GLU A 144 -8.95 -19.29 7.79
N GLY A 145 -7.79 -19.96 7.67
CA GLY A 145 -7.52 -21.19 8.41
C GLY A 145 -7.40 -21.00 9.93
N ILE A 146 -6.97 -19.82 10.40
CA ILE A 146 -6.89 -19.49 11.84
C ILE A 146 -8.24 -19.05 12.40
N ALA A 147 -8.95 -18.16 11.70
CA ALA A 147 -10.14 -17.50 12.26
C ALA A 147 -11.46 -18.08 11.76
N GLY A 148 -11.45 -18.85 10.69
CA GLY A 148 -12.62 -19.34 9.94
C GLY A 148 -13.06 -18.42 8.79
N SER A 149 -12.70 -17.14 8.82
CA SER A 149 -12.94 -16.19 7.72
C SER A 149 -11.95 -15.02 7.74
N GLU A 150 -11.69 -14.40 6.59
CA GLU A 150 -10.77 -13.26 6.49
C GLU A 150 -11.28 -12.03 7.28
N ALA A 151 -12.60 -11.79 7.27
CA ALA A 151 -13.18 -10.68 8.04
C ALA A 151 -12.97 -10.85 9.55
N LYS A 152 -13.18 -12.06 10.08
CA LYS A 152 -12.94 -12.35 11.50
C LYS A 152 -11.45 -12.28 11.81
N PHE A 153 -10.59 -12.74 10.91
CA PHE A 153 -9.15 -12.61 11.06
C PHE A 153 -8.71 -11.14 11.12
N ALA A 154 -9.19 -10.29 10.21
CA ALA A 154 -8.87 -8.86 10.21
C ALA A 154 -9.29 -8.12 11.50
N ALA A 155 -10.46 -8.50 12.06
CA ALA A 155 -10.89 -8.01 13.36
C ALA A 155 -9.92 -8.44 14.48
N GLN A 156 -9.51 -9.71 14.49
CA GLN A 156 -8.53 -10.24 15.44
C GLN A 156 -7.14 -9.60 15.26
N MET A 157 -6.70 -9.35 14.03
CA MET A 157 -5.46 -8.62 13.75
C MET A 157 -5.50 -7.21 14.35
N THR A 158 -6.64 -6.52 14.24
CA THR A 158 -6.81 -5.18 14.83
C THR A 158 -6.82 -5.25 16.36
N GLN A 159 -7.46 -6.26 16.95
CA GLN A 159 -7.43 -6.50 18.40
C GLN A 159 -6.00 -6.76 18.88
N MET A 160 -5.25 -7.61 18.16
CA MET A 160 -3.85 -7.88 18.45
C MET A 160 -3.00 -6.61 18.34
N ALA A 161 -3.20 -5.80 17.30
CA ALA A 161 -2.51 -4.52 17.14
C ALA A 161 -2.71 -3.63 18.39
N ARG A 162 -3.93 -3.53 18.91
CA ARG A 162 -4.23 -2.80 20.14
C ARG A 162 -3.52 -3.40 21.36
N ALA A 163 -3.51 -4.72 21.50
CA ALA A 163 -2.80 -5.42 22.57
C ALA A 163 -1.28 -5.18 22.54
N LEU A 164 -0.71 -5.00 21.33
CA LEU A 164 0.71 -4.66 21.14
C LEU A 164 1.00 -3.16 21.29
N GLY A 165 0.00 -2.33 21.60
CA GLY A 165 0.15 -0.88 21.73
C GLY A 165 0.14 -0.11 20.41
N MET A 166 -0.18 -0.75 19.29
CA MET A 166 -0.32 -0.12 17.97
C MET A 166 -1.68 0.63 17.90
N ARG A 167 -1.73 1.85 18.44
CA ARG A 167 -2.97 2.62 18.62
C ARG A 167 -3.49 3.27 17.33
N ASN A 168 -2.64 3.41 16.31
CA ASN A 168 -2.95 4.05 15.04
C ASN A 168 -2.98 3.07 13.87
N THR A 169 -3.38 1.82 14.15
CA THR A 169 -3.49 0.74 13.16
C THR A 169 -4.89 0.16 13.10
N GLN A 170 -5.37 -0.16 11.91
CA GLN A 170 -6.57 -0.96 11.68
C GLN A 170 -6.36 -1.83 10.45
N PHE A 171 -6.58 -3.14 10.61
CA PHE A 171 -6.51 -4.11 9.52
C PHE A 171 -7.92 -4.48 9.04
N ARG A 172 -8.06 -4.66 7.73
CA ARG A 172 -9.29 -5.03 7.02
C ARG A 172 -9.17 -6.33 6.23
N ASN A 173 -7.95 -6.82 6.01
CA ASN A 173 -7.65 -8.09 5.37
C ASN A 173 -6.29 -8.61 5.85
N ALA A 174 -5.96 -9.84 5.45
CA ALA A 174 -4.72 -10.51 5.87
C ALA A 174 -3.50 -10.15 5.02
N ASN A 175 -3.71 -9.59 3.83
CA ASN A 175 -2.68 -9.51 2.80
C ASN A 175 -2.17 -8.08 2.53
N GLY A 176 -2.93 -7.06 2.91
CA GLY A 176 -2.58 -5.66 2.75
C GLY A 176 -3.07 -5.00 1.47
N LEU A 177 -3.98 -5.64 0.72
CA LEU A 177 -4.66 -4.96 -0.38
C LEU A 177 -5.45 -3.75 0.15
N THR A 178 -5.49 -2.68 -0.65
CA THR A 178 -6.13 -1.42 -0.26
C THR A 178 -7.61 -1.65 0.04
N ALA A 179 -8.04 -1.23 1.23
CA ALA A 179 -9.43 -1.27 1.65
C ALA A 179 -9.74 -0.05 2.53
N THR A 180 -10.98 0.43 2.47
CA THR A 180 -11.42 1.56 3.30
C THR A 180 -11.21 1.25 4.79
N GLY A 181 -10.51 2.15 5.49
CA GLY A 181 -10.18 1.96 6.89
C GLY A 181 -9.10 0.91 7.16
N HIS A 182 -8.31 0.52 6.17
CA HIS A 182 -7.08 -0.28 6.34
C HIS A 182 -5.89 0.66 6.43
N TYR A 183 -5.30 0.83 7.61
CA TYR A 183 -4.20 1.78 7.79
C TYR A 183 -3.26 1.37 8.94
N SER A 184 -2.05 1.91 8.91
CA SER A 184 -1.10 1.85 10.02
C SER A 184 -0.22 3.12 9.99
N THR A 185 0.79 3.16 10.84
CA THR A 185 1.81 4.23 10.89
C THR A 185 3.20 3.62 10.92
N ALA A 186 4.24 4.43 10.61
CA ALA A 186 5.61 3.95 10.70
C ALA A 186 5.94 3.50 12.14
N ARG A 187 5.49 4.26 13.16
CA ARG A 187 5.66 3.90 14.57
C ARG A 187 5.02 2.56 14.90
N ASP A 188 3.76 2.35 14.55
CA ASP A 188 3.05 1.11 14.83
C ASP A 188 3.70 -0.09 14.11
N MET A 189 4.09 0.09 12.84
CA MET A 189 4.80 -0.96 12.09
C MET A 189 6.17 -1.28 12.68
N SER A 190 6.88 -0.29 13.23
CA SER A 190 8.15 -0.52 13.95
C SER A 190 7.93 -1.33 15.24
N THR A 191 6.85 -1.04 15.99
CA THR A 191 6.44 -1.84 17.14
C THR A 191 6.20 -3.28 16.73
N LEU A 192 5.39 -3.51 15.68
CA LEU A 192 5.11 -4.85 15.18
C LEU A 192 6.39 -5.58 14.76
N GLY A 193 7.30 -4.91 14.04
CA GLY A 193 8.58 -5.50 13.64
C GLY A 193 9.43 -5.94 14.83
N ARG A 194 9.51 -5.10 15.87
CA ARG A 194 10.21 -5.45 17.12
C ARG A 194 9.55 -6.63 17.83
N ARG A 195 8.22 -6.63 17.95
CA ARG A 195 7.48 -7.76 18.57
C ARG A 195 7.73 -9.06 17.82
N LEU A 196 7.69 -9.02 16.49
CA LEU A 196 7.93 -10.19 15.66
C LEU A 196 9.37 -10.74 15.84
N PHE A 197 10.35 -9.86 16.00
CA PHE A 197 11.75 -10.23 16.23
C PHE A 197 11.97 -10.84 17.62
N TYR A 198 11.43 -10.23 18.68
CA TYR A 198 11.69 -10.65 20.07
C TYR A 198 10.76 -11.75 20.57
N ASP A 199 9.50 -11.79 20.13
CA ASP A 199 8.54 -12.79 20.59
C ASP A 199 8.71 -14.12 19.83
N PHE A 200 9.26 -14.08 18.61
CA PHE A 200 9.39 -15.24 17.73
C PHE A 200 10.78 -15.38 17.07
N PRO A 201 11.89 -15.32 17.82
CA PRO A 201 13.24 -15.36 17.27
C PRO A 201 13.52 -16.64 16.45
N GLN A 202 12.90 -17.76 16.80
CA GLN A 202 13.00 -19.04 16.10
C GLN A 202 12.52 -18.99 14.64
N TYR A 203 11.60 -18.07 14.31
CA TYR A 203 11.06 -17.94 12.95
C TYR A 203 11.76 -16.86 12.13
N TYR A 204 12.71 -16.11 12.70
CA TYR A 204 13.36 -15.01 12.00
C TYR A 204 14.18 -15.47 10.78
N SER A 205 14.75 -16.68 10.83
CA SER A 205 15.48 -17.29 9.71
C SER A 205 14.65 -17.49 8.44
N ILE A 206 13.32 -17.32 8.50
CA ILE A 206 12.44 -17.34 7.34
C ILE A 206 12.64 -16.07 6.50
N PHE A 207 12.89 -14.92 7.14
CA PHE A 207 13.05 -13.62 6.46
C PHE A 207 14.45 -13.42 5.86
N SER A 208 15.44 -14.24 6.24
CA SER A 208 16.82 -14.16 5.73
C SER A 208 17.06 -15.01 4.48
N ARG A 209 16.05 -15.74 4.00
CA ARG A 209 16.15 -16.60 2.81
C ARG A 209 15.89 -15.77 1.55
N ARG A 210 16.79 -15.87 0.57
CA ARG A 210 16.68 -15.24 -0.75
C ARG A 210 16.13 -16.23 -1.77
#